data_AF-A0A2N3A884-F1
#
_entry.id   AF-A0A2N3A884-F1
#
_cell.length_a   1.000
_cell.length_b   1.000
_cell.length_c   1.000
_cell.angle_alpha   90.00
_cell.angle_beta   90.00
_cell.angle_gamma   90.00
#
_symmetry.space_group_name_H-M   'P 1'
#
loop_
_entity.id
_entity.type
_entity.pdbx_description
1 polymer ?
#
loop_
_entity_poly.entity_id
_entity_poly.type
_entity_poly.pdbx_seq_one_letter_code
_entity_poly.pdbx_strand_id
1 'polypeptide(L)'
;MNDFNEITYQDWKEQIIADLKGKDFEKTLVWKSEDGIDVQPFYMQNALENNLSSTFNIIPENTTSWNINEQIDVTDNDANQQALTALTGGCNSLEFICEIANLEKLSSLLKDIQLDIIQLSFNNQQPLHTTELFSQLIEKSSYQNVKANFYSNGITNDIIALSKNQHVEKCVMITANATTKMSEQLAESFVKAVEVVDVLTENGISAKDAWNKLTFQFPVQNNYFFEIAKLRAARICFELITNQYQINDMEMYVAAQTTLTPQPEIDVHNNTLAATTQAMSAIIGGANCLTVLPFNALDEKTTPFSKRIARNIQLILKEESFLDKVVDPTKGAYYMETLTDELVKKALESFKKKVI
;
A
#
# COMPACT_ATOMS: atom_id res chain seq x y z
N MET A 1 -35.91 14.18 -10.79
CA MET A 1 -36.08 15.05 -9.61
C MET A 1 -36.46 16.49 -9.99
N ASN A 2 -37.05 16.75 -11.18
CA ASN A 2 -37.41 18.13 -11.57
C ASN A 2 -38.75 18.59 -10.99
N ASP A 3 -39.42 17.74 -10.21
CA ASP A 3 -40.74 17.99 -9.63
C ASP A 3 -40.67 18.72 -8.27
N PHE A 4 -39.47 18.94 -7.73
CA PHE A 4 -39.24 19.59 -6.45
C PHE A 4 -38.13 20.64 -6.53
N ASN A 5 -38.19 21.62 -5.63
CA ASN A 5 -37.11 22.59 -5.48
C ASN A 5 -35.83 21.90 -5.01
N GLU A 6 -34.69 22.40 -5.50
CA GLU A 6 -33.38 21.93 -5.07
C GLU A 6 -33.18 22.25 -3.59
N ILE A 7 -32.73 21.25 -2.81
CA ILE A 7 -32.49 21.39 -1.38
C ILE A 7 -31.03 21.79 -1.18
N THR A 8 -30.78 22.84 -0.41
CA THR A 8 -29.43 23.33 -0.14
C THR A 8 -28.79 22.60 1.05
N TYR A 9 -27.48 22.78 1.21
CA TYR A 9 -26.75 22.32 2.41
C TYR A 9 -27.34 22.89 3.70
N GLN A 10 -27.76 24.16 3.65
CA GLN A 10 -28.30 24.85 4.82
C GLN A 10 -29.67 24.28 5.22
N ASP A 11 -30.53 23.96 4.24
CA ASP A 11 -31.84 23.34 4.51
C ASP A 11 -31.68 21.98 5.21
N TRP A 12 -30.75 21.14 4.72
CA TRP A 12 -30.43 19.86 5.37
C TRP A 12 -29.87 20.06 6.78
N LYS A 13 -28.97 21.02 6.98
CA LYS A 13 -28.39 21.31 8.28
C LYS A 13 -29.46 21.76 9.29
N GLU A 14 -30.38 22.61 8.87
CA GLU A 14 -31.49 23.09 9.71
C GLU A 14 -32.42 21.96 10.12
N GLN A 15 -32.76 21.06 9.19
CA GLN A 15 -33.56 19.88 9.51
C GLN A 15 -32.87 18.97 10.54
N ILE A 16 -31.56 18.70 10.37
CA ILE A 16 -30.79 17.91 11.33
C ILE A 16 -30.77 18.58 12.71
N ILE A 17 -30.58 19.89 12.77
CA ILE A 17 -30.60 20.66 14.03
C ILE A 17 -31.96 20.56 14.72
N ALA A 18 -33.06 20.62 13.96
CA ALA A 18 -34.40 20.41 14.50
C ALA A 18 -34.56 19.00 15.10
N ASP A 19 -34.06 17.96 14.40
CA ASP A 19 -34.13 16.57 14.84
C ASP A 19 -33.24 16.26 16.06
N LEU A 20 -32.19 17.06 16.28
CA LEU A 20 -31.34 16.98 17.47
C LEU A 20 -32.02 17.44 18.76
N LYS A 21 -33.21 18.08 18.69
CA LYS A 21 -34.04 18.47 19.85
C LYS A 21 -33.25 19.25 20.92
N GLY A 22 -32.43 20.20 20.47
CA GLY A 22 -31.62 21.07 21.34
C GLY A 22 -30.25 20.51 21.74
N LYS A 23 -29.86 19.32 21.26
CA LYS A 23 -28.47 18.85 21.36
C LYS A 23 -27.57 19.63 20.40
N ASP A 24 -26.34 19.87 20.81
CA ASP A 24 -25.33 20.58 20.00
C ASP A 24 -24.86 19.71 18.83
N PHE A 25 -24.94 20.25 17.61
CA PHE A 25 -24.61 19.53 16.37
C PHE A 25 -23.15 19.05 16.35
N GLU A 26 -22.22 19.96 16.63
CA GLU A 26 -20.77 19.69 16.58
C GLU A 26 -20.37 18.61 17.59
N LYS A 27 -20.87 18.69 18.83
CA LYS A 27 -20.57 17.70 19.87
C LYS A 27 -21.26 16.35 19.65
N THR A 28 -22.38 16.33 18.93
CA THR A 28 -23.21 15.11 18.80
C THR A 28 -22.87 14.33 17.55
N LEU A 29 -22.62 15.00 16.43
CA LEU A 29 -22.56 14.36 15.11
C LEU A 29 -21.22 14.50 14.40
N VAL A 30 -20.38 15.46 14.77
CA VAL A 30 -19.07 15.63 14.13
C VAL A 30 -18.07 14.72 14.82
N TRP A 31 -17.54 13.77 14.05
CA TRP A 31 -16.52 12.86 14.54
C TRP A 31 -15.13 13.45 14.31
N LYS A 32 -14.37 13.62 15.40
CA LYS A 32 -12.97 14.06 15.34
C LYS A 32 -12.06 12.87 15.21
N SER A 33 -11.42 12.73 14.05
CA SER A 33 -10.47 11.66 13.81
C SER A 33 -9.16 11.87 14.56
N GLU A 34 -8.35 10.82 14.65
CA GLU A 34 -7.01 10.90 15.25
C GLU A 34 -6.09 11.88 14.50
N ASP A 35 -6.24 11.98 13.17
CA ASP A 35 -5.57 12.95 12.30
C ASP A 35 -6.05 14.40 12.49
N GLY A 36 -7.01 14.64 13.39
CA GLY A 36 -7.57 15.98 13.63
C GLY A 36 -8.40 16.48 12.45
N ILE A 37 -9.11 15.56 11.78
CA ILE A 37 -10.08 15.86 10.72
C ILE A 37 -11.47 15.79 11.34
N ASP A 38 -12.24 16.86 11.18
CA ASP A 38 -13.62 16.95 11.63
C ASP A 38 -14.54 16.35 10.55
N VAL A 39 -14.90 15.07 10.72
CA VAL A 39 -15.73 14.32 9.78
C VAL A 39 -17.19 14.72 9.99
N GLN A 40 -17.75 15.38 8.96
CA GLN A 40 -19.14 15.81 8.95
C GLN A 40 -20.10 14.62 8.77
N PRO A 41 -21.31 14.69 9.34
CA PRO A 41 -22.30 13.61 9.22
C PRO A 41 -22.90 13.49 7.80
N PHE A 42 -22.75 14.51 6.96
CA PHE A 42 -23.16 14.48 5.55
C PHE A 42 -22.30 15.42 4.70
N TYR A 43 -22.24 15.14 3.40
CA TYR A 43 -21.50 15.92 2.40
C TYR A 43 -22.39 16.14 1.18
N MET A 44 -22.26 17.29 0.52
CA MET A 44 -22.97 17.63 -0.71
C MET A 44 -21.98 18.11 -1.78
N GLN A 45 -22.47 18.40 -2.99
CA GLN A 45 -21.63 18.77 -4.14
C GLN A 45 -20.70 19.96 -3.86
N ASN A 46 -21.12 20.90 -3.01
CA ASN A 46 -20.29 22.03 -2.59
C ASN A 46 -18.99 21.61 -1.89
N ALA A 47 -18.90 20.39 -1.34
CA ALA A 47 -17.68 19.85 -0.75
C ALA A 47 -16.57 19.54 -1.79
N LEU A 48 -16.93 19.52 -3.08
CA LEU A 48 -15.99 19.39 -4.19
C LEU A 48 -15.44 20.74 -4.68
N GLU A 49 -15.99 21.87 -4.21
CA GLU A 49 -15.50 23.19 -4.60
C GLU A 49 -14.05 23.38 -4.10
N ASN A 50 -13.12 23.62 -5.03
CA ASN A 50 -11.68 23.75 -4.78
C ASN A 50 -11.01 22.48 -4.23
N ASN A 51 -11.59 21.31 -4.49
CA ASN A 51 -11.03 20.05 -4.04
C ASN A 51 -9.90 19.60 -4.97
N LEU A 52 -8.69 19.46 -4.42
CA LEU A 52 -7.48 19.09 -5.17
C LEU A 52 -7.63 17.69 -5.77
N SER A 53 -8.05 16.70 -4.98
CA SER A 53 -8.17 15.30 -5.40
C SER A 53 -9.06 15.10 -6.63
N SER A 54 -10.10 15.93 -6.79
CA SER A 54 -10.97 15.91 -7.97
C SER A 54 -10.27 16.27 -9.29
N THR A 55 -9.10 16.93 -9.22
CA THR A 55 -8.31 17.35 -10.38
C THR A 55 -7.26 16.33 -10.80
N PHE A 56 -7.01 15.30 -9.99
CA PHE A 56 -6.00 14.27 -10.23
C PHE A 56 -6.64 13.00 -10.82
N ASN A 57 -5.89 12.33 -11.70
CA ASN A 57 -6.11 10.92 -11.99
C ASN A 57 -5.32 10.10 -10.97
N ILE A 58 -5.89 9.99 -9.78
CA ILE A 58 -5.20 9.49 -8.59
C ILE A 58 -4.72 8.04 -8.77
N ILE A 59 -5.60 7.16 -9.26
CA ILE A 59 -5.30 5.75 -9.44
C ILE A 59 -5.05 5.49 -10.94
N PRO A 60 -3.85 5.05 -11.35
CA PRO A 60 -3.55 4.77 -12.75
C PRO A 60 -4.40 3.62 -13.33
N GLU A 61 -4.72 3.68 -14.62
CA GLU A 61 -5.57 2.66 -15.28
C GLU A 61 -4.98 1.24 -15.24
N ASN A 62 -3.66 1.10 -15.19
CA ASN A 62 -2.99 -0.19 -15.06
C ASN A 62 -3.14 -0.83 -13.67
N THR A 63 -3.70 -0.10 -12.69
CA THR A 63 -3.90 -0.54 -11.30
C THR A 63 -5.27 -1.18 -11.09
N THR A 64 -6.07 -1.38 -12.15
CA THR A 64 -7.36 -2.12 -12.07
C THR A 64 -7.19 -3.51 -11.48
N SER A 65 -6.03 -4.12 -11.64
CA SER A 65 -5.69 -5.39 -11.01
C SER A 65 -4.47 -5.21 -10.12
N TRP A 66 -4.55 -5.74 -8.90
CA TRP A 66 -3.41 -5.81 -7.99
C TRP A 66 -2.72 -7.17 -8.08
N ASN A 67 -1.47 -7.19 -7.61
CA ASN A 67 -0.74 -8.41 -7.35
C ASN A 67 -1.17 -9.02 -6.00
N ILE A 68 -1.57 -10.28 -6.03
CA ILE A 68 -1.90 -11.09 -4.86
C ILE A 68 -0.59 -11.65 -4.32
N ASN A 69 -0.10 -11.05 -3.24
CA ASN A 69 1.16 -11.41 -2.63
C ASN A 69 0.96 -12.34 -1.43
N GLU A 70 1.82 -13.36 -1.34
CA GLU A 70 1.91 -14.25 -0.19
C GLU A 70 3.35 -14.28 0.34
N GLN A 71 3.49 -14.22 1.67
CA GLN A 71 4.77 -14.30 2.35
C GLN A 71 5.20 -15.75 2.58
N ILE A 72 6.41 -16.06 2.16
CA ILE A 72 7.03 -17.38 2.30
C ILE A 72 8.23 -17.25 3.23
N ASP A 73 8.11 -17.84 4.41
CA ASP A 73 9.22 -17.98 5.35
C ASP A 73 10.11 -19.15 4.88
N VAL A 74 11.38 -18.86 4.59
CA VAL A 74 12.31 -19.85 4.02
C VAL A 74 13.15 -20.54 5.10
N THR A 75 12.90 -20.25 6.38
CA THR A 75 13.40 -21.08 7.48
C THR A 75 12.78 -22.48 7.45
N ASP A 76 11.66 -22.65 6.74
CA ASP A 76 11.02 -23.93 6.51
C ASP A 76 11.74 -24.76 5.42
N ASN A 77 11.92 -26.05 5.70
CA ASN A 77 12.58 -27.00 4.78
C ASN A 77 11.82 -27.19 3.46
N ASP A 78 10.57 -26.74 3.36
CA ASP A 78 9.67 -26.91 2.22
C ASP A 78 9.27 -25.58 1.54
N ALA A 79 10.00 -24.49 1.79
CA ALA A 79 9.64 -23.14 1.30
C ALA A 79 9.32 -23.06 -0.21
N ASN A 80 10.04 -23.80 -1.06
CA ASN A 80 9.72 -23.89 -2.49
C ASN A 80 8.34 -24.53 -2.74
N GLN A 81 7.99 -25.61 -2.02
CA GLN A 81 6.68 -26.24 -2.12
C GLN A 81 5.57 -25.32 -1.61
N GLN A 82 5.84 -24.54 -0.55
CA GLN A 82 4.91 -23.51 -0.09
C GLN A 82 4.67 -22.43 -1.16
N ALA A 83 5.75 -21.93 -1.78
CA ALA A 83 5.66 -20.98 -2.88
C ALA A 83 4.86 -21.52 -4.07
N LEU A 84 5.14 -22.75 -4.51
CA LEU A 84 4.38 -23.40 -5.60
C LEU A 84 2.90 -23.61 -5.22
N THR A 85 2.62 -23.93 -3.95
CA THR A 85 1.24 -24.03 -3.44
C THR A 85 0.52 -22.69 -3.47
N ALA A 86 1.21 -21.60 -3.13
CA ALA A 86 0.65 -20.25 -3.21
C ALA A 86 0.33 -19.86 -4.66
N LEU A 87 1.26 -20.09 -5.59
CA LEU A 87 1.12 -19.79 -7.02
C LEU A 87 -0.01 -20.60 -7.67
N THR A 88 -0.01 -21.93 -7.48
CA THR A 88 -1.11 -22.78 -7.96
C THR A 88 -2.45 -22.45 -7.30
N GLY A 89 -2.40 -21.85 -6.11
CA GLY A 89 -3.54 -21.33 -5.38
C GLY A 89 -4.03 -19.95 -5.82
N GLY A 90 -3.44 -19.32 -6.83
CA GLY A 90 -3.89 -18.04 -7.41
C GLY A 90 -3.04 -16.81 -7.08
N CYS A 91 -1.94 -16.96 -6.32
CA CYS A 91 -0.98 -15.87 -6.15
C CYS A 91 -0.19 -15.61 -7.44
N ASN A 92 0.18 -14.34 -7.65
CA ASN A 92 1.06 -13.91 -8.74
C ASN A 92 2.23 -13.04 -8.25
N SER A 93 2.36 -12.87 -6.93
CA SER A 93 3.51 -12.26 -6.28
C SER A 93 3.92 -13.08 -5.05
N LEU A 94 5.23 -13.17 -4.82
CA LEU A 94 5.81 -13.87 -3.67
C LEU A 94 6.80 -12.96 -2.96
N GLU A 95 6.73 -12.91 -1.63
CA GLU A 95 7.74 -12.29 -0.79
C GLU A 95 8.46 -13.37 0.03
N PHE A 96 9.74 -13.58 -0.26
CA PHE A 96 10.59 -14.49 0.50
C PHE A 96 11.23 -13.77 1.67
N ILE A 97 10.95 -14.25 2.89
CA ILE A 97 11.49 -13.70 4.13
C ILE A 97 12.58 -14.65 4.63
N CYS A 98 13.85 -14.38 4.28
CA CYS A 98 15.00 -15.18 4.73
C CYS A 98 16.37 -14.72 4.23
N GLU A 99 17.43 -15.14 4.92
CA GLU A 99 18.77 -15.18 4.34
C GLU A 99 18.89 -16.28 3.26
N ILE A 100 19.49 -15.90 2.12
CA ILE A 100 19.80 -16.83 1.03
C ILE A 100 21.31 -17.02 0.99
N ALA A 101 21.77 -18.14 1.54
CA ALA A 101 23.20 -18.35 1.78
C ALA A 101 24.04 -18.44 0.50
N ASN A 102 23.52 -19.07 -0.56
CA ASN A 102 24.28 -19.34 -1.78
C ASN A 102 23.36 -19.59 -3.01
N LEU A 103 24.00 -19.69 -4.18
CA LEU A 103 23.33 -19.86 -5.47
C LEU A 103 22.52 -21.18 -5.55
N GLU A 104 22.99 -22.25 -4.92
CA GLU A 104 22.28 -23.54 -4.90
C GLU A 104 20.97 -23.44 -4.12
N LYS A 105 20.99 -22.81 -2.94
CA LYS A 105 19.78 -22.56 -2.14
C LYS A 105 18.81 -21.65 -2.87
N LEU A 106 19.29 -20.59 -3.53
CA LEU A 106 18.45 -19.72 -4.36
C LEU A 106 17.81 -20.49 -5.52
N SER A 107 18.60 -21.29 -6.23
CA SER A 107 18.12 -22.11 -7.35
C SER A 107 17.09 -23.14 -6.92
N SER A 108 17.30 -23.77 -5.76
CA SER A 108 16.33 -24.70 -5.17
C SER A 108 15.05 -23.99 -4.71
N LEU A 109 15.16 -22.77 -4.21
CA LEU A 109 14.01 -21.97 -3.75
C LEU A 109 13.12 -21.56 -4.93
N LEU A 110 13.73 -21.16 -6.05
CA LEU A 110 13.05 -20.68 -7.25
C LEU A 110 12.74 -21.79 -8.27
N LYS A 111 13.05 -23.04 -7.95
CA LYS A 111 12.80 -24.17 -8.82
C LYS A 111 11.32 -24.24 -9.21
N ASP A 112 11.05 -24.40 -10.50
CA ASP A 112 9.71 -24.51 -11.09
C ASP A 112 8.84 -23.23 -10.98
N ILE A 113 9.42 -22.10 -10.54
CA ILE A 113 8.77 -20.79 -10.56
C ILE A 113 9.10 -20.07 -11.89
N GLN A 114 8.06 -19.61 -12.59
CA GLN A 114 8.18 -18.90 -13.86
C GLN A 114 8.50 -17.42 -13.63
N LEU A 115 9.77 -17.05 -13.77
CA LEU A 115 10.29 -15.73 -13.37
C LEU A 115 9.88 -14.57 -14.31
N ASP A 116 9.35 -14.89 -15.48
CA ASP A 116 8.85 -13.96 -16.49
C ASP A 116 7.45 -13.39 -16.15
N ILE A 117 6.68 -14.12 -15.35
CA ILE A 117 5.29 -13.75 -15.00
C ILE A 117 5.07 -13.53 -13.51
N ILE A 118 5.90 -14.12 -12.64
CA ILE A 118 5.77 -14.00 -11.19
C ILE A 118 6.60 -12.83 -10.69
N GLN A 119 5.96 -11.93 -9.94
CA GLN A 119 6.68 -10.88 -9.22
C GLN A 119 7.32 -11.44 -7.96
N LEU A 120 8.61 -11.19 -7.79
CA LEU A 120 9.38 -11.62 -6.64
C LEU A 120 9.80 -10.44 -5.78
N SER A 121 9.82 -10.68 -4.48
CA SER A 121 10.40 -9.77 -3.50
C SER A 121 11.22 -10.56 -2.50
N PHE A 122 12.39 -10.04 -2.14
CA PHE A 122 13.28 -10.64 -1.15
C PHE A 122 13.44 -9.67 0.01
N ASN A 123 12.94 -10.09 1.17
CA ASN A 123 13.04 -9.35 2.42
C ASN A 123 14.06 -10.06 3.32
N ASN A 124 15.28 -9.54 3.37
CA ASN A 124 16.35 -10.20 4.11
C ASN A 124 17.45 -9.26 4.61
N GLN A 125 18.34 -9.83 5.43
CA GLN A 125 19.42 -9.09 6.09
C GLN A 125 20.63 -8.81 5.17
N GLN A 126 20.73 -9.49 4.02
CA GLN A 126 21.84 -9.36 3.07
C GLN A 126 21.32 -9.18 1.63
N PRO A 127 20.66 -8.06 1.34
CA PRO A 127 19.96 -7.87 0.06
C PRO A 127 20.93 -7.75 -1.12
N LEU A 128 22.13 -7.19 -0.92
CA LEU A 128 23.17 -7.13 -1.96
C LEU A 128 23.63 -8.53 -2.37
N HIS A 129 24.02 -9.36 -1.40
CA HIS A 129 24.42 -10.75 -1.66
C HIS A 129 23.32 -11.52 -2.40
N THR A 130 22.07 -11.40 -1.93
CA THR A 130 20.92 -12.03 -2.58
C THR A 130 20.75 -11.56 -4.03
N THR A 131 20.95 -10.28 -4.29
CA THR A 131 20.85 -9.70 -5.64
C THR A 131 21.99 -10.17 -6.54
N GLU A 132 23.21 -10.30 -6.02
CA GLU A 132 24.35 -10.84 -6.76
C GLU A 132 24.10 -12.31 -7.14
N LEU A 133 23.63 -13.12 -6.20
CA LEU A 133 23.22 -14.50 -6.47
C LEU A 133 22.10 -14.56 -7.52
N PHE A 134 21.11 -13.67 -7.40
CA PHE A 134 20.01 -13.59 -8.36
C PHE A 134 20.50 -13.19 -9.74
N SER A 135 21.39 -12.20 -9.84
CA SER A 135 21.97 -11.77 -11.12
C SER A 135 22.72 -12.91 -11.79
N GLN A 136 23.54 -13.66 -11.03
CA GLN A 136 24.22 -14.86 -11.53
C GLN A 136 23.25 -15.95 -12.00
N LEU A 137 22.10 -16.11 -11.33
CA LEU A 137 21.06 -17.05 -11.73
C LEU A 137 20.42 -16.60 -13.06
N ILE A 138 20.09 -15.32 -13.20
CA ILE A 138 19.48 -14.76 -14.42
C ILE A 138 20.43 -14.83 -15.61
N GLU A 139 21.70 -14.46 -15.44
CA GLU A 139 22.73 -14.54 -16.49
C GLU A 139 22.92 -15.96 -17.06
N LYS A 140 22.67 -16.99 -16.23
CA LYS A 140 22.74 -18.40 -16.63
C LYS A 140 21.41 -18.94 -17.16
N SER A 141 20.36 -18.13 -17.21
CA SER A 141 19.01 -18.52 -17.59
C SER A 141 18.61 -17.95 -18.97
N SER A 142 17.43 -18.33 -19.46
CA SER A 142 16.83 -17.76 -20.67
C SER A 142 15.92 -16.55 -20.38
N TYR A 143 15.71 -16.19 -19.11
CA TYR A 143 14.78 -15.13 -18.75
C TYR A 143 15.29 -13.75 -19.18
N GLN A 144 14.41 -12.94 -19.76
CA GLN A 144 14.74 -11.59 -20.26
C GLN A 144 14.09 -10.47 -19.44
N ASN A 145 12.89 -10.71 -18.92
CA ASN A 145 12.08 -9.72 -18.22
C ASN A 145 11.65 -10.26 -16.86
N VAL A 146 12.52 -10.14 -15.86
CA VAL A 146 12.25 -10.65 -14.51
C VAL A 146 11.95 -9.49 -13.57
N LYS A 147 10.84 -9.59 -12.84
CA LYS A 147 10.42 -8.59 -11.85
C LYS A 147 10.83 -9.06 -10.46
N ALA A 148 11.99 -8.61 -10.00
CA ALA A 148 12.49 -8.93 -8.67
C ALA A 148 12.83 -7.65 -7.89
N ASN A 149 12.34 -7.58 -6.66
CA ASN A 149 12.58 -6.49 -5.73
C ASN A 149 13.42 -6.99 -4.55
N PHE A 150 14.36 -6.18 -4.07
CA PHE A 150 15.28 -6.57 -3.00
C PHE A 150 15.25 -5.51 -1.91
N TYR A 151 14.64 -5.84 -0.77
CA TYR A 151 14.39 -4.85 0.28
C TYR A 151 15.61 -4.69 1.18
N SER A 152 15.93 -3.43 1.48
CA SER A 152 16.87 -3.06 2.54
C SER A 152 16.22 -2.05 3.46
N ASN A 153 16.35 -2.26 4.77
CA ASN A 153 15.68 -1.46 5.81
C ASN A 153 16.44 -0.17 6.20
N GLY A 154 17.44 0.25 5.41
CA GLY A 154 18.21 1.46 5.71
C GLY A 154 19.15 1.86 4.59
N ILE A 155 19.58 3.12 4.61
CA ILE A 155 20.48 3.71 3.62
C ILE A 155 21.90 3.16 3.85
N THR A 156 22.22 2.08 3.16
CA THR A 156 23.52 1.38 3.24
C THR A 156 24.27 1.47 1.92
N ASN A 157 25.56 1.15 1.93
CA ASN A 157 26.34 0.99 0.69
C ASN A 157 25.72 -0.07 -0.23
N ASP A 158 25.06 -1.08 0.34
CA ASP A 158 24.32 -2.10 -0.38
C ASP A 158 23.18 -1.47 -1.19
N ILE A 159 22.38 -0.56 -0.62
CA ILE A 159 21.32 0.14 -1.38
C ILE A 159 21.90 0.90 -2.58
N ILE A 160 23.03 1.58 -2.43
CA ILE A 160 23.66 2.34 -3.51
C ILE A 160 24.11 1.39 -4.63
N ALA A 161 24.73 0.26 -4.28
CA ALA A 161 25.15 -0.76 -5.23
C ALA A 161 23.95 -1.40 -5.95
N LEU A 162 22.90 -1.75 -5.21
CA LEU A 162 21.64 -2.30 -5.74
C LEU A 162 20.96 -1.34 -6.71
N SER A 163 20.91 -0.05 -6.37
CA SER A 163 20.26 0.97 -7.19
C SER A 163 20.97 1.20 -8.53
N LYS A 164 22.26 0.87 -8.62
CA LYS A 164 23.05 0.90 -9.87
C LYS A 164 22.90 -0.37 -10.71
N ASN A 165 22.31 -1.44 -10.16
CA ASN A 165 22.10 -2.68 -10.88
C ASN A 165 20.90 -2.54 -11.83
N GLN A 166 21.12 -2.85 -13.11
CA GLN A 166 20.11 -2.77 -14.17
C GLN A 166 18.99 -3.81 -14.02
N HIS A 167 19.22 -4.90 -13.29
CA HIS A 167 18.25 -5.98 -13.07
C HIS A 167 17.35 -5.73 -11.84
N VAL A 168 17.57 -4.64 -11.12
CA VAL A 168 16.83 -4.28 -9.91
C VAL A 168 15.86 -3.16 -10.26
N GLU A 169 14.57 -3.44 -10.28
CA GLU A 169 13.55 -2.41 -10.58
C GLU A 169 13.27 -1.55 -9.34
N LYS A 170 12.95 -2.20 -8.20
CA LYS A 170 12.79 -1.58 -6.89
C LYS A 170 13.72 -2.24 -5.87
N CYS A 171 14.36 -1.44 -5.01
CA CYS A 171 15.22 -1.97 -3.95
C CYS A 171 15.15 -1.23 -2.62
N VAL A 172 14.29 -0.23 -2.53
CA VAL A 172 14.08 0.50 -1.28
C VAL A 172 12.62 0.39 -0.91
N MET A 173 12.35 -0.32 0.17
CA MET A 173 11.02 -0.38 0.76
C MET A 173 10.89 0.70 1.84
N ILE A 174 10.02 1.66 1.61
CA ILE A 174 9.66 2.67 2.60
C ILE A 174 8.41 2.17 3.32
N THR A 175 8.58 1.67 4.53
CA THR A 175 7.48 1.15 5.36
C THR A 175 6.94 2.23 6.28
N ALA A 176 5.65 2.51 6.21
CA ALA A 176 4.99 3.40 7.17
C ALA A 176 4.78 2.71 8.52
N ASN A 177 4.93 3.45 9.62
CA ASN A 177 4.70 2.95 10.97
C ASN A 177 3.20 2.88 11.30
N ALA A 178 2.66 1.67 11.51
CA ALA A 178 1.25 1.45 11.82
C ALA A 178 0.74 2.08 13.13
N THR A 179 1.65 2.58 13.98
CA THR A 179 1.31 3.20 15.27
C THR A 179 1.20 4.73 15.20
N THR A 180 1.59 5.36 14.08
CA THR A 180 1.42 6.80 13.87
C THR A 180 0.12 7.08 13.13
N LYS A 181 -0.37 8.33 13.25
CA LYS A 181 -1.56 8.81 12.56
C LYS A 181 -1.37 8.74 11.05
N MET A 182 -2.44 8.65 10.26
CA MET A 182 -2.33 8.41 8.82
C MET A 182 -1.59 9.51 8.07
N SER A 183 -1.78 10.78 8.44
CA SER A 183 -1.03 11.90 7.86
C SER A 183 0.46 11.84 8.20
N GLU A 184 0.81 11.35 9.39
CA GLU A 184 2.20 11.15 9.80
C GLU A 184 2.84 9.96 9.07
N GLN A 185 2.10 8.84 8.90
CA GLN A 185 2.53 7.72 8.06
C GLN A 185 2.93 8.19 6.66
N LEU A 186 2.13 9.05 6.03
CA LEU A 186 2.45 9.65 4.73
C LEU A 186 3.68 10.57 4.82
N ALA A 187 3.67 11.52 5.75
CA ALA A 187 4.74 12.50 5.89
C ALA A 187 6.11 11.86 6.16
N GLU A 188 6.19 10.94 7.11
CA GLU A 188 7.41 10.21 7.48
C GLU A 188 7.92 9.36 6.31
N SER A 189 7.01 8.73 5.55
CA SER A 189 7.38 7.97 4.36
C SER A 189 8.02 8.88 3.30
N PHE A 190 7.47 10.07 3.07
CA PHE A 190 8.04 11.01 2.09
C PHE A 190 9.33 11.66 2.57
N VAL A 191 9.47 11.97 3.86
CA VAL A 191 10.76 12.40 4.43
C VAL A 191 11.82 11.32 4.16
N LYS A 192 11.50 10.06 4.46
CA LYS A 192 12.44 8.96 4.24
C LYS A 192 12.77 8.76 2.76
N ALA A 193 11.78 8.91 1.88
CA ALA A 193 11.99 8.85 0.45
C ALA A 193 12.96 9.93 -0.05
N VAL A 194 12.80 11.18 0.41
CA VAL A 194 13.72 12.27 0.07
C VAL A 194 15.14 11.98 0.57
N GLU A 195 15.31 11.54 1.82
CA GLU A 195 16.63 11.15 2.35
C GLU A 195 17.31 10.09 1.48
N VAL A 196 16.55 9.07 1.05
CA VAL A 196 17.08 8.02 0.17
C VAL A 196 17.47 8.60 -1.18
N VAL A 197 16.61 9.41 -1.78
CA VAL A 197 16.85 10.02 -3.10
C VAL A 197 18.10 10.91 -3.04
N ASP A 198 18.28 11.69 -1.97
CA ASP A 198 19.46 12.53 -1.78
C ASP A 198 20.73 11.67 -1.75
N VAL A 199 20.77 10.60 -0.93
CA VAL A 199 21.94 9.71 -0.89
C VAL A 199 22.21 9.03 -2.23
N LEU A 200 21.17 8.58 -2.95
CA LEU A 200 21.34 7.95 -4.26
C LEU A 200 21.88 8.95 -5.30
N THR A 201 21.39 10.19 -5.27
CA THR A 201 21.82 11.24 -6.20
C THR A 201 23.23 11.73 -5.93
N GLU A 202 23.63 11.87 -4.66
CA GLU A 202 25.02 12.11 -4.26
C GLU A 202 25.98 11.03 -4.77
N ASN A 203 25.47 9.81 -4.97
CA ASN A 203 26.22 8.67 -5.47
C ASN A 203 26.10 8.45 -6.99
N GLY A 204 25.58 9.46 -7.72
CA GLY A 204 25.58 9.52 -9.18
C GLY A 204 24.38 8.85 -9.87
N ILE A 205 23.32 8.54 -9.14
CA ILE A 205 22.06 8.05 -9.72
C ILE A 205 21.17 9.24 -10.04
N SER A 206 20.45 9.25 -11.17
CA SER A 206 19.56 10.37 -11.49
C SER A 206 18.39 10.44 -10.49
N ALA A 207 17.85 11.62 -10.21
CA ALA A 207 16.69 11.75 -9.32
C ALA A 207 15.51 10.90 -9.80
N LYS A 208 15.29 10.84 -11.12
CA LYS A 208 14.24 10.00 -11.73
C LYS A 208 14.47 8.52 -11.43
N ASP A 209 15.68 8.02 -11.63
CA ASP A 209 15.99 6.62 -11.36
C ASP A 209 15.89 6.32 -9.86
N ALA A 210 16.35 7.24 -9.00
CA ALA A 210 16.28 7.11 -7.55
C ALA A 210 14.83 6.99 -7.05
N TRP A 211 13.94 7.89 -7.46
CA TRP A 211 12.50 7.79 -7.17
C TRP A 211 11.88 6.51 -7.72
N ASN A 212 12.31 6.08 -8.92
CA ASN A 212 11.83 4.84 -9.51
C ASN A 212 12.25 3.59 -8.71
N LYS A 213 13.32 3.63 -7.90
CA LYS A 213 13.73 2.49 -7.04
C LYS A 213 12.86 2.30 -5.79
N LEU A 214 11.99 3.25 -5.47
CA LEU A 214 11.22 3.26 -4.24
C LEU A 214 9.89 2.49 -4.39
N THR A 215 9.60 1.68 -3.38
CA THR A 215 8.27 1.11 -3.12
C THR A 215 7.79 1.63 -1.78
N PHE A 216 6.52 2.02 -1.69
CA PHE A 216 5.92 2.47 -0.45
C PHE A 216 4.99 1.39 0.07
N GLN A 217 5.27 0.86 1.26
CA GLN A 217 4.39 -0.09 1.93
C GLN A 217 3.63 0.62 3.05
N PHE A 218 2.30 0.64 2.92
CA PHE A 218 1.42 1.17 3.94
C PHE A 218 0.71 0.04 4.68
N PRO A 219 0.66 0.09 6.03
CA PRO A 219 -0.24 -0.76 6.79
C PRO A 219 -1.68 -0.35 6.50
N VAL A 220 -2.61 -1.29 6.51
CA VAL A 220 -4.04 -1.01 6.36
C VAL A 220 -4.77 -1.53 7.59
N GLN A 221 -5.46 -0.63 8.28
CA GLN A 221 -6.13 -0.87 9.57
C GLN A 221 -7.65 -0.79 9.41
N ASN A 222 -8.38 -0.84 10.53
CA ASN A 222 -9.83 -1.03 10.52
C ASN A 222 -10.65 0.20 10.09
N ASN A 223 -10.02 1.37 9.91
CA ASN A 223 -10.73 2.60 9.55
C ASN A 223 -10.94 2.70 8.03
N TYR A 224 -11.92 1.94 7.55
CA TYR A 224 -12.18 1.64 6.13
C TYR A 224 -12.01 2.84 5.17
N PHE A 225 -12.77 3.92 5.37
CA PHE A 225 -12.74 5.07 4.47
C PHE A 225 -11.45 5.89 4.57
N PHE A 226 -10.89 6.00 5.77
CA PHE A 226 -9.61 6.69 5.97
C PHE A 226 -8.46 5.94 5.31
N GLU A 227 -8.46 4.61 5.35
CA GLU A 227 -7.44 3.82 4.67
C GLU A 227 -7.50 3.97 3.14
N ILE A 228 -8.72 3.95 2.57
CA ILE A 228 -8.92 4.25 1.15
C ILE A 228 -8.38 5.65 0.83
N ALA A 229 -8.81 6.65 1.59
CA ALA A 229 -8.39 8.05 1.39
C ALA A 229 -6.89 8.25 1.60
N LYS A 230 -6.25 7.51 2.51
CA LYS A 230 -4.81 7.54 2.77
C LYS A 230 -4.01 7.09 1.55
N LEU A 231 -4.38 5.96 0.94
CA LEU A 231 -3.68 5.46 -0.25
C LEU A 231 -3.86 6.40 -1.45
N ARG A 232 -5.06 6.98 -1.60
CA ARG A 232 -5.33 8.03 -2.60
C ARG A 232 -4.48 9.28 -2.33
N ALA A 233 -4.45 9.75 -1.09
CA ALA A 233 -3.66 10.91 -0.67
C ALA A 233 -2.15 10.68 -0.85
N ALA A 234 -1.66 9.46 -0.65
CA ALA A 234 -0.27 9.10 -0.88
C ALA A 234 0.15 9.39 -2.33
N ARG A 235 -0.67 9.01 -3.31
CA ARG A 235 -0.37 9.24 -4.74
C ARG A 235 -0.35 10.72 -5.10
N ILE A 236 -1.30 11.50 -4.58
CA ILE A 236 -1.31 12.97 -4.78
C ILE A 236 -0.07 13.61 -4.16
N CYS A 237 0.27 13.25 -2.92
CA CYS A 237 1.48 13.75 -2.26
C CYS A 237 2.75 13.38 -3.04
N PHE A 238 2.84 12.14 -3.52
CA PHE A 238 3.97 11.67 -4.32
C PHE A 238 4.13 12.49 -5.60
N GLU A 239 3.05 12.72 -6.35
CA GLU A 239 3.08 13.53 -7.56
C GLU A 239 3.50 14.98 -7.27
N LEU A 240 2.92 15.61 -6.24
CA LEU A 240 3.29 16.97 -5.84
C LEU A 240 4.76 17.11 -5.45
N ILE A 241 5.32 16.10 -4.78
CA ILE A 241 6.72 16.08 -4.35
C ILE A 241 7.65 15.81 -5.54
N THR A 242 7.38 14.78 -6.35
CA THR A 242 8.20 14.42 -7.52
C THR A 242 8.19 15.52 -8.60
N ASN A 243 7.09 16.26 -8.73
CA ASN A 243 7.02 17.46 -9.58
C ASN A 243 8.04 18.54 -9.18
N GLN A 244 8.44 18.64 -7.90
CA GLN A 244 9.51 19.56 -7.48
C GLN A 244 10.88 19.15 -8.05
N TYR A 245 11.06 17.87 -8.40
CA TYR A 245 12.23 17.34 -9.07
C TYR A 245 12.11 17.36 -10.60
N GLN A 246 11.08 18.03 -11.15
CA GLN A 246 10.77 18.05 -12.59
C GLN A 246 10.49 16.66 -13.18
N ILE A 247 10.03 15.73 -12.34
CA ILE A 247 9.64 14.38 -12.73
C ILE A 247 8.11 14.38 -12.86
N ASN A 248 7.63 14.45 -14.09
CA ASN A 248 6.20 14.31 -14.39
C ASN A 248 5.88 12.86 -14.79
N ASP A 249 4.62 12.46 -14.65
CA ASP A 249 4.09 11.18 -15.12
C ASP A 249 4.78 9.93 -14.51
N MET A 250 5.32 10.05 -13.29
CA MET A 250 5.86 8.91 -12.55
C MET A 250 4.77 8.26 -11.71
N GLU A 251 4.59 6.96 -11.87
CA GLU A 251 3.66 6.18 -11.06
C GLU A 251 4.27 5.78 -9.72
N MET A 252 3.59 6.11 -8.63
CA MET A 252 3.90 5.60 -7.31
C MET A 252 3.58 4.11 -7.24
N TYR A 253 4.52 3.27 -6.80
CA TYR A 253 4.23 1.87 -6.50
C TYR A 253 3.84 1.72 -5.03
N VAL A 254 2.58 1.33 -4.80
CA VAL A 254 1.99 1.18 -3.46
C VAL A 254 1.79 -0.30 -3.15
N ALA A 255 2.54 -0.80 -2.17
CA ALA A 255 2.26 -2.06 -1.51
C ALA A 255 1.37 -1.81 -0.28
N ALA A 256 0.37 -2.64 -0.07
CA ALA A 256 -0.49 -2.59 1.11
C ALA A 256 -0.36 -3.89 1.90
N GLN A 257 -0.35 -3.78 3.22
CA GLN A 257 -0.36 -4.94 4.10
C GLN A 257 -1.42 -4.76 5.18
N THR A 258 -2.32 -5.74 5.31
CA THR A 258 -3.28 -5.78 6.42
C THR A 258 -2.55 -5.84 7.76
N THR A 259 -3.14 -5.28 8.80
CA THR A 259 -2.60 -5.32 10.16
C THR A 259 -3.38 -6.29 11.04
N LEU A 260 -2.69 -6.83 12.04
CA LEU A 260 -3.30 -7.60 13.11
C LEU A 260 -3.13 -6.82 14.41
N THR A 261 -4.19 -6.74 15.20
CA THR A 261 -4.16 -6.09 16.51
C THR A 261 -4.34 -7.16 17.59
N PRO A 262 -3.48 -7.22 18.63
CA PRO A 262 -3.67 -8.15 19.74
C PRO A 262 -5.03 -7.91 20.42
N GLN A 263 -5.87 -8.93 20.46
CA GLN A 263 -7.18 -8.89 21.11
C GLN A 263 -7.37 -10.13 21.99
N PRO A 264 -6.80 -10.16 23.22
CA PRO A 264 -6.73 -11.37 24.05
C PRO A 264 -8.09 -12.00 24.40
N GLU A 265 -9.16 -11.21 24.37
CA GLU A 265 -10.52 -11.64 24.72
C GLU A 265 -11.34 -12.10 23.50
N ILE A 266 -10.76 -12.04 22.30
CA ILE A 266 -11.45 -12.24 21.03
C ILE A 266 -10.88 -13.45 20.30
N ASP A 267 -11.75 -14.27 19.71
CA ASP A 267 -11.35 -15.41 18.89
C ASP A 267 -10.48 -14.95 17.71
N VAL A 268 -9.32 -15.61 17.53
CA VAL A 268 -8.33 -15.32 16.47
C VAL A 268 -8.94 -15.36 15.06
N HIS A 269 -10.01 -16.11 14.83
CA HIS A 269 -10.72 -16.16 13.56
C HIS A 269 -11.41 -14.84 13.20
N ASN A 270 -11.72 -13.97 14.17
CA ASN A 270 -12.29 -12.65 13.90
C ASN A 270 -11.30 -11.74 13.15
N ASN A 271 -10.00 -12.01 13.22
CA ASN A 271 -9.01 -11.35 12.39
C ASN A 271 -9.28 -11.54 10.89
N THR A 272 -10.00 -12.60 10.49
CA THR A 272 -10.44 -12.80 9.10
C THR A 272 -11.43 -11.72 8.64
N LEU A 273 -12.33 -11.28 9.52
CA LEU A 273 -13.30 -10.22 9.22
C LEU A 273 -12.60 -8.88 9.06
N ALA A 274 -11.69 -8.55 9.99
CA ALA A 274 -10.87 -7.36 9.92
C ALA A 274 -9.96 -7.36 8.67
N ALA A 275 -9.31 -8.48 8.38
CA ALA A 275 -8.49 -8.63 7.19
C ALA A 275 -9.30 -8.43 5.90
N THR A 276 -10.57 -8.85 5.86
CA THR A 276 -11.44 -8.64 4.70
C THR A 276 -11.73 -7.16 4.46
N THR A 277 -12.11 -6.40 5.51
CA THR A 277 -12.40 -4.96 5.37
C THR A 277 -11.15 -4.15 5.08
N GLN A 278 -10.00 -4.53 5.67
CA GLN A 278 -8.70 -3.94 5.36
C GLN A 278 -8.30 -4.21 3.90
N ALA A 279 -8.43 -5.46 3.43
CA ALA A 279 -8.13 -5.82 2.04
C ALA A 279 -8.98 -5.02 1.04
N MET A 280 -10.29 -4.89 1.31
CA MET A 280 -11.18 -4.05 0.50
C MET A 280 -10.71 -2.58 0.46
N SER A 281 -10.31 -2.03 1.62
CA SER A 281 -9.82 -0.65 1.70
C SER A 281 -8.54 -0.46 0.89
N ALA A 282 -7.63 -1.44 0.94
CA ALA A 282 -6.39 -1.43 0.16
C ALA A 282 -6.64 -1.47 -1.35
N ILE A 283 -7.55 -2.34 -1.79
CA ILE A 283 -7.90 -2.52 -3.21
C ILE A 283 -8.59 -1.26 -3.74
N ILE A 284 -9.61 -0.76 -3.03
CA ILE A 284 -10.35 0.43 -3.43
C ILE A 284 -9.47 1.69 -3.40
N GLY A 285 -8.51 1.75 -2.48
CA GLY A 285 -7.48 2.79 -2.44
C GLY A 285 -6.42 2.68 -3.55
N GLY A 286 -6.48 1.65 -4.38
CA GLY A 286 -5.60 1.45 -5.54
C GLY A 286 -4.21 0.92 -5.19
N ALA A 287 -4.09 -0.05 -4.29
CA ALA A 287 -2.82 -0.73 -4.05
C ALA A 287 -2.35 -1.52 -5.29
N ASN A 288 -1.07 -1.41 -5.67
CA ASN A 288 -0.49 -2.22 -6.76
C ASN A 288 -0.26 -3.67 -6.33
N CYS A 289 -0.01 -3.90 -5.04
CA CYS A 289 0.27 -5.20 -4.46
C CYS A 289 -0.34 -5.28 -3.07
N LEU A 290 -1.00 -6.40 -2.75
CA LEU A 290 -1.65 -6.61 -1.47
C LEU A 290 -1.12 -7.88 -0.80
N THR A 291 -0.68 -7.73 0.44
CA THR A 291 -0.42 -8.83 1.37
C THR A 291 -1.53 -8.86 2.42
N VAL A 292 -2.29 -9.94 2.47
CA VAL A 292 -3.17 -10.23 3.60
C VAL A 292 -2.41 -11.14 4.57
N LEU A 293 -2.29 -10.72 5.82
CA LEU A 293 -1.65 -11.52 6.86
C LEU A 293 -2.57 -12.67 7.28
N PRO A 294 -2.04 -13.88 7.50
CA PRO A 294 -2.83 -14.98 8.06
C PRO A 294 -3.42 -14.60 9.42
N PHE A 295 -4.67 -14.99 9.66
CA PHE A 295 -5.43 -14.57 10.85
C PHE A 295 -4.74 -14.91 12.18
N ASN A 296 -3.89 -15.95 12.21
CA ASN A 296 -3.17 -16.43 13.39
C ASN A 296 -1.71 -15.95 13.50
N ALA A 297 -1.26 -15.04 12.61
CA ALA A 297 0.17 -14.69 12.51
C ALA A 297 0.75 -13.91 13.71
N LEU A 298 -0.08 -13.40 14.65
CA LEU A 298 0.40 -12.80 15.89
C LEU A 298 0.71 -13.82 16.99
N ASP A 299 -0.12 -14.86 17.09
CA ASP A 299 -0.15 -15.74 18.27
C ASP A 299 0.56 -17.07 18.00
N GLU A 300 0.59 -17.51 16.74
CA GLU A 300 1.07 -18.83 16.34
C GLU A 300 1.86 -18.79 15.04
N LYS A 301 2.59 -19.87 14.77
CA LYS A 301 3.16 -20.09 13.45
C LYS A 301 2.03 -20.22 12.42
N THR A 302 2.19 -19.55 11.29
CA THR A 302 1.22 -19.64 10.19
C THR A 302 1.12 -21.07 9.67
N THR A 303 -0.08 -21.46 9.24
CA THR A 303 -0.36 -22.82 8.74
C THR A 303 -0.76 -22.76 7.26
N PRO A 304 -0.68 -23.88 6.51
CA PRO A 304 -1.20 -23.93 5.14
C PRO A 304 -2.68 -23.50 5.05
N PHE A 305 -3.47 -23.79 6.09
CA PHE A 305 -4.86 -23.36 6.17
C PHE A 305 -4.98 -21.84 6.34
N SER A 306 -4.25 -21.24 7.29
CA SER A 306 -4.36 -19.79 7.53
C SER A 306 -3.80 -18.96 6.36
N LYS A 307 -2.74 -19.42 5.69
CA LYS A 307 -2.24 -18.83 4.43
C LYS A 307 -3.27 -18.92 3.30
N ARG A 308 -3.92 -20.08 3.14
CA ARG A 308 -5.00 -20.25 2.15
C ARG A 308 -6.16 -19.28 2.41
N ILE A 309 -6.58 -19.09 3.66
CA ILE A 309 -7.64 -18.12 4.00
C ILE A 309 -7.23 -16.70 3.59
N ALA A 310 -6.01 -16.27 3.95
CA ALA A 310 -5.50 -14.95 3.58
C ALA A 310 -5.47 -14.72 2.06
N ARG A 311 -4.99 -15.72 1.29
CA ARG A 311 -5.02 -15.68 -0.18
C ARG A 311 -6.44 -15.64 -0.74
N ASN A 312 -7.34 -16.47 -0.21
CA ASN A 312 -8.71 -16.57 -0.69
C ASN A 312 -9.52 -15.29 -0.46
N ILE A 313 -9.25 -14.51 0.59
CA ILE A 313 -9.87 -13.18 0.76
C ILE A 313 -9.61 -12.34 -0.51
N GLN A 314 -8.37 -12.29 -0.97
CA GLN A 314 -8.02 -11.50 -2.17
C GLN A 314 -8.69 -12.05 -3.44
N LEU A 315 -8.69 -13.37 -3.61
CA LEU A 315 -9.32 -14.02 -4.77
C LEU A 315 -10.83 -13.81 -4.82
N ILE A 316 -11.53 -13.90 -3.70
CA ILE A 316 -12.98 -13.65 -3.63
C ILE A 316 -13.26 -12.18 -3.96
N LEU A 317 -12.47 -11.24 -3.44
CA LEU A 317 -12.63 -9.82 -3.75
C LEU A 317 -12.39 -9.52 -5.24
N LYS A 318 -11.51 -10.27 -5.89
CA LYS A 318 -11.21 -10.15 -7.31
C LYS A 318 -12.25 -10.82 -8.20
N GLU A 319 -12.45 -12.12 -8.02
CA GLU A 319 -13.19 -12.97 -8.95
C GLU A 319 -14.69 -13.03 -8.69
N GLU A 320 -15.13 -12.79 -7.44
CA GLU A 320 -16.55 -12.88 -7.06
C GLU A 320 -17.15 -11.51 -6.73
N SER A 321 -16.36 -10.61 -6.12
CA SER A 321 -16.79 -9.24 -5.80
C SER A 321 -16.47 -8.23 -6.91
N PHE A 322 -15.68 -8.63 -7.90
CA PHE A 322 -15.34 -7.83 -9.10
C PHE A 322 -14.74 -6.46 -8.78
N LEU A 323 -13.98 -6.36 -7.68
CA LEU A 323 -13.32 -5.10 -7.30
C LEU A 323 -12.16 -4.72 -8.24
N ASP A 324 -11.84 -5.57 -9.23
CA ASP A 324 -10.84 -5.31 -10.27
C ASP A 324 -11.42 -4.71 -11.56
N LYS A 325 -12.73 -4.45 -11.62
CA LYS A 325 -13.41 -3.99 -12.85
C LYS A 325 -13.51 -2.48 -12.99
N VAL A 326 -13.32 -1.73 -11.91
CA VAL A 326 -13.38 -0.27 -11.89
C VAL A 326 -12.13 0.27 -11.19
N VAL A 327 -11.41 1.19 -11.85
CA VAL A 327 -10.10 1.71 -11.40
C VAL A 327 -10.20 2.44 -10.04
N ASP A 328 -11.07 3.44 -9.94
CA ASP A 328 -11.35 4.19 -8.70
C ASP A 328 -12.86 4.29 -8.52
N PRO A 329 -13.50 3.34 -7.81
CA PRO A 329 -14.94 3.36 -7.60
C PRO A 329 -15.37 4.48 -6.62
N THR A 330 -14.42 5.17 -5.97
CA THR A 330 -14.71 6.27 -5.03
C THR A 330 -14.59 7.66 -5.65
N LYS A 331 -14.07 7.76 -6.88
CA LYS A 331 -13.94 9.03 -7.60
C LYS A 331 -15.28 9.74 -7.70
N GLY A 332 -15.31 11.00 -7.27
CA GLY A 332 -16.48 11.87 -7.24
C GLY A 332 -17.38 11.71 -6.02
N ALA A 333 -17.13 10.75 -5.12
CA ALA A 333 -17.87 10.65 -3.86
C ALA A 333 -17.46 11.81 -2.93
N TYR A 334 -18.40 12.69 -2.59
CA TYR A 334 -18.14 13.93 -1.85
C TYR A 334 -17.31 13.72 -0.59
N TYR A 335 -17.69 12.74 0.23
CA TYR A 335 -16.95 12.39 1.44
C TYR A 335 -15.52 11.94 1.14
N MET A 336 -15.33 11.09 0.13
CA MET A 336 -14.01 10.51 -0.18
C MET A 336 -13.06 11.55 -0.73
N GLU A 337 -13.52 12.43 -1.62
CA GLU A 337 -12.68 13.52 -2.13
C GLU A 337 -12.34 14.52 -1.03
N THR A 338 -13.29 14.90 -0.17
CA THR A 338 -12.99 15.80 0.96
C THR A 338 -12.01 15.16 1.94
N LEU A 339 -12.20 13.89 2.30
CA LEU A 339 -11.32 13.19 3.22
C LEU A 339 -9.90 13.02 2.67
N THR A 340 -9.79 12.69 1.39
CA THR A 340 -8.49 12.57 0.69
C THR A 340 -7.74 13.90 0.73
N ASP A 341 -8.42 15.01 0.41
CA ASP A 341 -7.84 16.35 0.46
C ASP A 341 -7.35 16.77 1.84
N GLU A 342 -8.15 16.50 2.88
CA GLU A 342 -7.75 16.83 4.25
C GLU A 342 -6.52 16.03 4.70
N LEU A 343 -6.41 14.75 4.31
CA LEU A 343 -5.22 13.94 4.54
C LEU A 343 -4.01 14.47 3.76
N VAL A 344 -4.17 14.87 2.49
CA VAL A 344 -3.10 15.50 1.70
C VAL A 344 -2.59 16.76 2.39
N LYS A 345 -3.48 17.67 2.80
CA LYS A 345 -3.10 18.92 3.49
C LYS A 345 -2.31 18.64 4.77
N LYS A 346 -2.83 17.74 5.63
CA LYS A 346 -2.19 17.35 6.90
C LYS A 346 -0.83 16.70 6.67
N ALA A 347 -0.73 15.78 5.70
CA ALA A 347 0.51 15.09 5.36
C ALA A 347 1.57 16.07 4.84
N LEU A 348 1.22 16.95 3.90
CA LEU A 348 2.16 17.94 3.35
C LEU A 348 2.57 19.00 4.39
N GLU A 349 1.67 19.41 5.28
CA GLU A 349 2.02 20.30 6.39
C GLU A 349 3.05 19.64 7.31
N SER A 350 2.81 18.37 7.68
CA SER A 350 3.73 17.61 8.53
C SER A 350 5.07 17.33 7.84
N PHE A 351 5.05 16.98 6.56
CA PHE A 351 6.25 16.80 5.73
C PHE A 351 7.09 18.07 5.69
N LYS A 352 6.49 19.24 5.38
CA LYS A 352 7.20 20.52 5.33
C LYS A 352 7.88 20.87 6.67
N LYS A 353 7.24 20.59 7.80
CA LYS A 353 7.81 20.83 9.13
C LYS A 353 9.01 19.94 9.47
N LYS A 354 9.17 18.81 8.78
CA LYS A 354 10.25 17.84 9.01
C LYS A 354 11.43 18.01 8.06
N VAL A 355 11.20 18.64 6.89
CA VAL A 355 12.22 18.85 5.85
C VAL A 355 12.89 20.24 5.97
N ILE A 356 12.22 21.21 6.59
CA ILE A 356 12.76 22.53 6.97
C ILE A 356 13.37 22.44 8.37
#